data_AF-A0A947AN99-F1
#
_entry.id   AF-A0A947AN99-F1
#
_cell.length_a   1.000
_cell.length_b   1.000
_cell.length_c   1.000
_cell.angle_alpha   90.00
_cell.angle_beta   90.00
_cell.angle_gamma   90.00
#
_symmetry.space_group_name_H-M   'P 1'
#
loop_
_entity.id
_entity.type
_entity.pdbx_description
1 polymer ?
#
loop_
_entity_poly.entity_id
_entity_poly.type
_entity_poly.pdbx_seq_one_letter_code
_entity_poly.pdbx_strand_id
1 'polypeptide(L)'
;KKWIPDFVTAPIYFGIFVPKGVPDEVISTLTGLWNESLVNDAGLKTFAAQNAMIFDPAAGDTAMKKAFPMVQLDAWLKFDSGDATIDPSTIGIPRP
;
A
#
# COMPACT_ATOMS: atom_id res chain seq x y z
N LYS A 1 -18.14 8.21 7.89
CA LYS A 1 -19.44 8.27 7.17
C LYS A 1 -19.21 7.87 5.72
N LYS A 2 -19.93 6.87 5.18
CA LYS A 2 -19.96 6.61 3.73
C LYS A 2 -20.95 7.57 3.08
N TRP A 3 -20.45 8.72 2.66
CA TRP A 3 -21.23 9.80 2.04
C TRP A 3 -21.52 9.53 0.56
N ILE A 4 -20.74 8.63 -0.06
CA ILE A 4 -20.98 8.06 -1.38
C ILE A 4 -20.97 6.53 -1.20
N PRO A 5 -22.12 5.84 -1.34
CA PRO A 5 -22.25 4.42 -0.99
C PRO A 5 -21.25 3.51 -1.72
N ASP A 6 -21.00 3.81 -3.00
CA ASP A 6 -20.21 3.01 -3.92
C ASP A 6 -18.82 3.61 -4.20
N PHE A 7 -18.38 4.59 -3.39
CA PHE A 7 -17.05 5.16 -3.56
C PHE A 7 -15.99 4.16 -3.14
N VAL A 8 -15.28 3.64 -4.13
CA VAL A 8 -14.10 2.80 -3.95
C VAL A 8 -12.89 3.72 -3.82
N THR A 9 -12.30 3.75 -2.63
CA THR A 9 -11.03 4.43 -2.40
C THR A 9 -9.88 3.55 -2.84
N ALA A 10 -8.88 4.14 -3.49
CA ALA A 10 -7.58 3.53 -3.63
C ALA A 10 -6.56 4.51 -3.02
N PRO A 11 -6.18 4.33 -1.75
CA PRO A 11 -5.20 5.20 -1.11
C PRO A 11 -3.80 4.91 -1.66
N ILE A 12 -2.99 5.95 -1.83
CA ILE A 12 -1.57 5.79 -2.12
C ILE A 12 -0.87 5.54 -0.78
N TYR A 13 -0.35 4.33 -0.59
CA TYR A 13 0.38 3.94 0.60
C TYR A 13 1.88 4.22 0.45
N PHE A 14 2.51 4.65 1.55
CA PHE A 14 3.96 4.68 1.71
C PHE A 14 4.38 3.52 2.60
N GLY A 15 5.44 2.82 2.22
CA GLY A 15 5.90 1.67 2.97
C GLY A 15 7.24 1.13 2.48
N ILE A 16 7.65 0.02 3.08
CA ILE A 16 8.89 -0.67 2.75
C ILE A 16 8.53 -1.98 2.06
N PHE A 17 9.00 -2.16 0.83
CA PHE A 17 8.95 -3.45 0.15
C PHE A 17 10.21 -4.25 0.47
N VAL A 18 10.02 -5.43 1.04
CA VAL A 18 11.13 -6.33 1.37
C VAL A 18 11.27 -7.38 0.24
N PRO A 19 12.46 -7.49 -0.39
CA PRO A 19 12.67 -8.48 -1.43
C PRO A 19 12.47 -9.93 -0.95
N LYS A 20 12.04 -10.81 -1.85
CA LYS A 20 11.98 -12.24 -1.59
C LYS A 20 13.39 -12.77 -1.27
N GLY A 21 13.48 -13.69 -0.31
CA GLY A 21 14.74 -14.34 0.09
C GLY A 21 15.51 -13.63 1.21
N VAL A 22 15.01 -12.50 1.70
CA VAL A 22 15.51 -11.90 2.95
C VAL A 22 15.27 -12.87 4.12
N PRO A 23 16.21 -13.03 5.07
CA PRO A 23 16.07 -13.97 6.19
C PRO A 23 14.80 -13.74 7.03
N ASP A 24 14.18 -14.83 7.49
CA ASP A 24 12.93 -14.80 8.24
C ASP A 24 13.02 -13.94 9.51
N GLU A 25 14.17 -13.92 10.18
CA GLU A 25 14.40 -13.07 11.36
C GLU A 25 14.21 -11.57 11.04
N VAL A 26 14.66 -11.13 9.87
CA VAL A 26 14.50 -9.74 9.42
C VAL A 26 13.03 -9.44 9.13
N ILE A 27 12.34 -10.36 8.43
CA ILE A 27 10.90 -10.23 8.14
C ILE A 27 10.08 -10.17 9.44
N SER A 28 10.38 -11.07 10.38
CA SER A 28 9.74 -11.13 11.69
C SER A 28 9.98 -9.85 12.48
N THR A 29 11.22 -9.35 12.49
CA THR A 29 11.58 -8.13 13.20
C THR A 29 10.82 -6.92 12.65
N LEU A 30 10.83 -6.71 11.33
CA LEU A 30 10.10 -5.61 10.70
C LEU A 30 8.59 -5.71 10.93
N THR A 31 8.04 -6.92 10.85
CA THR A 31 6.62 -7.17 11.10
C THR A 31 6.24 -6.86 12.55
N GLY A 32 7.06 -7.26 13.51
CA GLY A 32 6.87 -6.92 14.93
C GLY A 32 6.91 -5.41 15.17
N LEU A 33 7.92 -4.72 14.61
CA LEU A 33 8.01 -3.26 14.72
C LEU A 33 6.78 -2.54 14.16
N TRP A 34 6.24 -3.02 13.03
CA TRP A 34 5.02 -2.45 12.45
C TRP A 34 3.79 -2.68 13.33
N ASN A 35 3.63 -3.91 13.84
CA ASN A 35 2.45 -4.34 14.59
C ASN A 35 2.43 -3.83 16.04
N GLU A 36 3.59 -3.49 16.61
CA GLU A 36 3.69 -3.09 18.02
C GLU A 36 4.07 -1.62 18.15
N SER A 37 5.27 -1.25 17.70
CA SER A 37 5.79 0.11 17.89
C SER A 37 5.07 1.11 17.00
N LEU A 38 4.98 0.82 15.70
CA LEU A 38 4.47 1.78 14.73
C LEU A 38 2.98 2.05 14.91
N VAL A 39 2.15 1.02 15.14
CA VAL A 39 0.69 1.23 15.37
C VAL A 39 0.39 2.13 16.57
N ASN A 40 1.32 2.18 17.53
CA ASN A 40 1.21 2.95 18.76
C ASN A 40 1.98 4.27 18.72
N ASP A 41 2.68 4.59 17.64
CA ASP A 41 3.51 5.79 17.53
C ASP A 41 2.64 7.06 17.49
N ALA A 42 2.65 7.80 18.59
CA ALA A 42 1.91 9.05 18.73
C ALA A 42 2.49 10.16 17.84
N GLY A 43 3.82 10.20 17.67
CA GLY A 43 4.49 11.20 16.84
C GLY A 43 4.11 11.03 15.37
N LEU A 44 4.10 9.80 14.87
CA LEU A 44 3.72 9.49 13.50
C LEU A 44 2.22 9.74 13.25
N LYS A 45 1.36 9.46 14.24
CA LYS A 45 -0.07 9.85 14.18
C LYS A 45 -0.25 11.36 14.08
N THR A 46 0.46 12.13 14.92
CA THR A 46 0.43 13.60 14.89
C THR A 46 0.95 14.14 13.56
N PHE A 47 2.08 13.61 13.09
CA PHE A 47 2.65 13.98 11.80
C PHE A 47 1.65 13.74 10.65
N ALA A 48 1.02 12.56 10.61
CA ALA A 48 0.05 12.24 9.58
C ALA A 48 -1.14 13.22 9.59
N ALA A 49 -1.69 13.50 10.77
CA ALA A 49 -2.79 14.45 10.93
C ALA A 49 -2.43 15.87 10.49
N GLN A 50 -1.19 16.31 10.72
CA GLN A 50 -0.69 17.63 10.33
C GLN A 50 -0.41 17.77 8.82
N ASN A 51 -0.17 16.66 8.13
CA ASN A 51 0.25 16.64 6.72
C ASN A 51 -0.82 16.08 5.78
N ALA A 52 -2.09 16.05 6.21
CA ALA A 52 -3.22 15.50 5.45
C ALA A 52 -3.02 14.04 5.00
N MET A 53 -2.30 13.25 5.81
CA MET A 53 -2.08 11.83 5.59
C MET A 53 -3.01 11.01 6.48
N ILE A 54 -3.42 9.85 5.98
CA ILE A 54 -4.19 8.88 6.76
C ILE A 54 -3.20 7.97 7.50
N PHE A 55 -3.31 7.92 8.83
CA PHE A 55 -2.54 6.97 9.64
C PHE A 55 -3.22 5.59 9.60
N ASP A 56 -2.78 4.72 8.68
CA ASP A 56 -3.31 3.37 8.47
C ASP A 56 -2.18 2.32 8.36
N PRO A 57 -1.48 2.01 9.47
CA PRO A 57 -0.39 1.05 9.45
C PRO A 57 -0.87 -0.37 9.14
N ALA A 58 -0.10 -1.08 8.33
CA ALA A 58 -0.33 -2.49 8.00
C ALA A 58 1.01 -3.16 7.68
N ALA A 59 1.09 -4.48 7.90
CA ALA A 59 2.26 -5.30 7.57
C ALA A 59 1.86 -6.54 6.75
N GLY A 60 2.86 -7.17 6.13
CA GLY A 60 2.73 -8.44 5.40
C GLY A 60 1.66 -8.39 4.31
N ASP A 61 0.91 -9.49 4.20
CA ASP A 61 -0.15 -9.65 3.18
C ASP A 61 -1.25 -8.59 3.27
N THR A 62 -1.55 -8.11 4.48
CA THR A 62 -2.54 -7.05 4.67
C THR A 62 -2.06 -5.74 4.05
N ALA A 63 -0.78 -5.39 4.21
CA ALA A 63 -0.20 -4.21 3.58
C ALA A 63 -0.24 -4.34 2.05
N MET A 64 0.15 -5.51 1.52
CA MET A 64 0.13 -5.76 0.08
C MET A 64 -1.29 -5.62 -0.49
N LYS A 65 -2.29 -6.23 0.14
CA LYS A 65 -3.69 -6.15 -0.30
C LYS A 65 -4.24 -4.72 -0.28
N LYS A 66 -3.85 -3.91 0.70
CA LYS A 66 -4.28 -2.50 0.81
C LYS A 66 -3.63 -1.61 -0.25
N ALA A 67 -2.36 -1.83 -0.57
CA ALA A 67 -1.63 -1.01 -1.53
C ALA A 67 -1.88 -1.39 -3.00
N PHE A 68 -2.18 -2.66 -3.28
CA PHE A 68 -2.30 -3.17 -4.64
C PHE A 68 -3.35 -2.49 -5.53
N PRO A 69 -4.55 -2.08 -5.04
CA PRO A 69 -5.54 -1.41 -5.88
C PRO A 69 -5.04 -0.14 -6.57
N MET A 70 -4.21 0.67 -5.89
CA MET A 70 -3.60 1.83 -6.54
C MET A 70 -2.57 1.43 -7.60
N VAL A 71 -1.79 0.37 -7.36
CA VAL A 71 -0.85 -0.17 -8.35
C VAL A 71 -1.60 -0.61 -9.61
N GLN A 72 -2.75 -1.29 -9.45
CA GLN A 72 -3.60 -1.70 -10.56
C GLN A 72 -4.12 -0.48 -11.34
N LEU A 73 -4.71 0.49 -10.64
CA LEU A 73 -5.22 1.71 -11.26
C LEU A 73 -4.15 2.48 -12.03
N ASP A 74 -2.99 2.69 -11.41
CA ASP A 74 -1.89 3.44 -12.02
C ASP A 74 -1.28 2.71 -13.22
N ALA A 75 -1.14 1.39 -13.16
CA ALA A 75 -0.58 0.59 -14.26
C ALA A 75 -1.54 0.58 -15.46
N TRP A 76 -2.83 0.36 -15.21
CA TRP A 76 -3.83 0.35 -16.28
C TRP A 76 -4.08 1.74 -16.86
N LEU A 77 -4.09 2.79 -16.04
CA LEU A 77 -4.20 4.16 -16.53
C LEU A 77 -3.06 4.50 -17.51
N LYS A 78 -1.81 4.17 -17.15
CA LYS A 78 -0.64 4.42 -18.01
C LYS A 78 -0.65 3.57 -19.27
N PHE A 79 -1.16 2.34 -19.20
CA PHE A 79 -1.28 1.49 -20.39
C PHE A 79 -2.38 1.99 -21.33
N ASP A 80 -3.56 2.31 -20.79
CA ASP A 80 -4.71 2.77 -21.57
C ASP A 80 -4.48 4.16 -22.18
N SER A 81 -3.65 5.01 -21.57
CA SER A 81 -3.22 6.29 -22.15
C SER A 81 -2.14 6.17 -23.22
N GLY A 82 -1.49 5.01 -23.36
CA GLY A 82 -0.35 4.77 -24.25
C GLY A 82 1.01 5.18 -23.69
N ASP A 83 1.10 5.60 -22.42
CA ASP A 83 2.36 5.98 -21.75
C ASP A 83 3.20 4.74 -21.36
N ALA A 84 2.56 3.60 -21.13
CA ALA A 84 3.20 2.32 -20.87
C ALA A 84 3.04 1.37 -22.07
N THR A 85 4.13 0.71 -22.46
CA THR A 85 4.15 -0.23 -23.59
C THR A 85 3.84 -1.68 -23.21
N ILE A 86 3.93 -2.00 -21.93
CA ILE A 86 3.74 -3.37 -21.41
C ILE A 86 2.31 -3.49 -20.88
N ASP A 87 1.58 -4.50 -21.36
CA ASP A 87 0.27 -4.89 -20.83
C ASP A 87 0.42 -5.34 -19.36
N PRO A 88 -0.23 -4.67 -18.38
CA PRO A 88 -0.11 -5.00 -16.96
C PRO A 88 -0.50 -6.45 -16.63
N SER A 89 -1.42 -7.06 -17.39
CA SER A 89 -1.85 -8.44 -17.16
C SER A 89 -0.71 -9.45 -17.37
N THR A 90 0.23 -9.16 -18.27
CA THR A 90 1.37 -10.04 -18.59
C THR A 90 2.39 -10.13 -17.46
N ILE A 91 2.38 -9.16 -16.55
CA ILE A 91 3.25 -9.08 -15.37
C ILE A 91 2.48 -9.30 -14.06
N GLY A 92 1.26 -9.85 -14.13
CA GLY A 92 0.49 -10.24 -12.95
C GLY A 92 -0.29 -9.11 -12.28
N ILE A 93 -0.60 -8.02 -13.00
CA ILE A 93 -1.44 -6.92 -12.51
C ILE A 93 -2.81 -7.01 -13.23
N PRO A 94 -3.80 -7.71 -12.65
CA PRO A 94 -5.13 -7.81 -13.24
C PRO A 94 -5.84 -6.45 -13.24
N ARG A 95 -6.86 -6.28 -14.09
CA ARG A 95 -7.72 -5.10 -14.02
C ARG A 95 -8.43 -5.03 -12.64
N PRO A 96 -8.58 -3.83 -12.07
CA PRO A 96 -9.31 -3.62 -10.82
C PRO A 96 -10.81 -3.88 -10.98
#